data_AF-A0A8J3QGE0-F1
#
_entry.id   AF-A0A8J3QGE0-F1
#
_cell.length_a   1.000
_cell.length_b   1.000
_cell.length_c   1.000
_cell.angle_alpha   90.00
_cell.angle_beta   90.00
_cell.angle_gamma   90.00
#
_symmetry.space_group_name_H-M   'P 1'
#
loop_
_entity.id
_entity.type
_entity.pdbx_description
1 polymer ?
#
loop_
_entity_poly.entity_id
_entity_poly.type
_entity_poly.pdbx_seq_one_letter_code
_entity_poly.pdbx_strand_id
1 'polypeptide(L)'
;MTELRVRVDQDLCTGDGLCVQYAPEVFEFDVDGLAYVKNETGEMQLAAGALVEVPAHLRLEVIDAAVECPGECIHLHREQDSHQLSEEERAQVRVEISTRA
;
A
#
# COMPACT_ATOMS: atom_id res chain seq x y z
N MET A 1 3.15 8.74 15.75
CA MET A 1 3.23 7.51 14.93
C MET A 1 3.11 7.95 13.48
N THR A 2 3.88 7.39 12.54
CA THR A 2 3.83 7.85 11.13
C THR A 2 2.60 7.28 10.43
N GLU A 3 1.60 8.10 10.16
CA GLU A 3 0.32 7.68 9.57
C GLU A 3 0.42 7.56 8.05
N LEU A 4 0.11 6.37 7.53
CA LEU A 4 0.25 6.00 6.14
C LEU A 4 -1.09 5.57 5.57
N ARG A 5 -1.30 5.96 4.31
CA ARG A 5 -2.38 5.46 3.48
C ARG A 5 -1.84 4.85 2.21
N VAL A 6 -2.57 3.90 1.64
CA VAL A 6 -2.18 3.16 0.45
C VAL A 6 -3.32 3.05 -0.54
N ARG A 7 -2.99 3.12 -1.83
CA ARG A 7 -3.87 2.77 -2.95
C ARG A 7 -3.12 1.92 -3.96
N VAL A 8 -3.87 1.15 -4.75
CA VAL A 8 -3.36 0.47 -5.94
C VAL A 8 -3.86 1.22 -7.18
N ASP A 9 -2.98 1.44 -8.15
CA ASP A 9 -3.33 1.93 -9.47
C ASP A 9 -3.65 0.75 -10.40
N GLN A 10 -4.92 0.62 -10.75
CA GLN A 10 -5.41 -0.50 -11.54
C GLN A 10 -4.86 -0.50 -12.98
N ASP A 11 -4.49 0.65 -13.53
CA ASP A 11 -3.96 0.75 -14.90
C ASP A 11 -2.51 0.24 -15.01
N LEU A 12 -1.78 0.24 -13.89
CA LEU A 12 -0.39 -0.22 -13.80
C LEU A 12 -0.26 -1.64 -13.21
N CYS A 13 -1.33 -2.14 -12.59
CA CYS A 13 -1.29 -3.44 -11.93
C CYS A 13 -1.19 -4.59 -12.97
N THR A 14 -0.18 -5.43 -12.83
CA THR A 14 0.08 -6.57 -13.73
C THR A 14 -0.38 -7.91 -13.17
N GLY A 15 -0.95 -7.94 -11.95
CA GLY A 15 -1.45 -9.18 -11.32
C GLY A 15 -0.36 -10.11 -10.76
N ASP A 16 0.83 -9.59 -10.45
CA ASP A 16 1.97 -10.41 -9.96
C ASP A 16 1.75 -11.00 -8.55
N GLY A 17 1.00 -10.31 -7.69
CA GLY A 17 0.51 -10.85 -6.42
C GLY A 17 1.49 -10.79 -5.24
N LEU A 18 2.66 -10.17 -5.41
CA LEU A 18 3.59 -9.91 -4.29
C LEU A 18 2.93 -9.09 -3.17
N CYS A 19 2.09 -8.11 -3.50
CA CYS A 19 1.39 -7.31 -2.48
C CYS A 19 0.53 -8.15 -1.54
N VAL A 20 -0.20 -9.13 -2.07
CA VAL A 20 -1.01 -10.06 -1.28
C VAL A 20 -0.12 -11.00 -0.45
N GLN A 21 1.07 -11.35 -0.93
CA GLN A 21 2.02 -12.17 -0.17
C GLN A 21 2.65 -11.40 1.00
N TYR A 22 2.96 -10.11 0.81
CA TYR A 22 3.56 -9.26 1.85
C TYR A 22 2.54 -8.82 2.91
N ALA A 23 1.34 -8.43 2.50
CA ALA A 23 0.32 -7.87 3.41
C ALA A 23 -1.11 -8.28 2.97
N PRO A 24 -1.50 -9.55 3.14
CA PRO A 24 -2.83 -10.06 2.73
C PRO A 24 -3.99 -9.41 3.48
N GLU A 25 -3.76 -8.79 4.63
CA GLU A 25 -4.78 -8.03 5.36
C GLU A 25 -5.09 -6.67 4.69
N VAL A 26 -4.16 -6.15 3.88
CA VAL A 26 -4.28 -4.85 3.20
C VAL A 26 -4.61 -5.02 1.72
N PHE A 27 -4.12 -6.09 1.08
CA PHE A 27 -4.30 -6.31 -0.35
C PHE A 27 -5.06 -7.60 -0.64
N GLU A 28 -5.89 -7.56 -1.68
CA GLU A 28 -6.61 -8.74 -2.18
C GLU A 28 -6.86 -8.62 -3.68
N PHE A 29 -6.93 -9.75 -4.38
CA PHE A 29 -7.30 -9.77 -5.80
C PHE A 29 -8.81 -9.87 -5.99
N ASP A 30 -9.34 -9.13 -6.96
CA ASP A 30 -10.68 -9.35 -7.47
C ASP A 30 -10.67 -10.32 -8.67
N VAL A 31 -11.85 -10.64 -9.19
CA VAL A 31 -12.07 -11.55 -10.33
C VAL A 31 -11.48 -11.05 -11.65
N ASP A 32 -11.08 -9.78 -11.72
CA ASP A 32 -10.38 -9.19 -12.87
C ASP A 32 -8.86 -9.48 -12.87
N GLY A 33 -8.33 -10.06 -11.78
CA GLY A 33 -6.91 -10.36 -11.61
C GLY A 33 -6.06 -9.17 -11.16
N LEU A 34 -6.68 -8.04 -10.79
CA LEU A 34 -6.01 -6.85 -10.27
C LEU A 34 -6.09 -6.80 -8.75
N ALA A 35 -5.09 -6.15 -8.14
CA ALA A 35 -5.06 -5.93 -6.70
C ALA A 35 -5.89 -4.72 -6.30
N TYR A 36 -6.58 -4.86 -5.18
CA TYR A 36 -7.33 -3.81 -4.51
C TYR A 36 -6.91 -3.74 -3.04
N VAL A 37 -7.18 -2.58 -2.43
CA VAL A 37 -6.91 -2.37 -1.01
C VAL A 37 -8.14 -2.71 -0.18
N LYS A 38 -7.91 -3.18 1.05
CA LYS A 38 -8.94 -3.41 2.06
C LYS A 38 -8.91 -2.32 3.12
N ASN A 39 -10.09 -1.87 3.53
CA ASN A 39 -10.21 -0.96 4.67
C ASN A 39 -10.02 -1.71 6.01
N GLU A 40 -10.16 -0.99 7.13
CA GLU A 40 -10.02 -1.56 8.47
C GLU A 40 -11.02 -2.68 8.80
N THR A 41 -12.16 -2.75 8.11
CA THR A 41 -13.17 -3.81 8.30
C THR A 41 -12.87 -5.05 7.45
N GLY A 42 -11.81 -5.03 6.63
CA GLY A 42 -11.47 -6.08 5.69
C GLY A 42 -12.28 -6.04 4.39
N GLU A 43 -13.04 -4.97 4.15
CA GLU A 43 -13.82 -4.81 2.93
C GLU A 43 -12.94 -4.25 1.81
N MET A 44 -12.95 -4.93 0.67
CA MET A 44 -12.25 -4.52 -0.54
C MET A 44 -12.84 -3.22 -1.10
N GLN A 45 -11.98 -2.27 -1.44
CA GLN A 45 -12.36 -0.98 -1.98
C GLN A 45 -12.18 -0.97 -3.51
N LEU A 46 -13.27 -1.20 -4.25
CA LEU A 46 -13.26 -1.34 -5.71
C LEU A 46 -13.29 -0.01 -6.48
N ALA A 47 -13.46 1.13 -5.79
CA ALA A 47 -13.48 2.43 -6.45
C ALA A 47 -12.08 2.79 -6.97
N ALA A 48 -12.00 3.28 -8.21
CA ALA A 48 -10.73 3.73 -8.79
C ALA A 48 -10.06 4.79 -7.91
N GLY A 49 -8.78 4.57 -7.57
CA GLY A 49 -8.03 5.45 -6.69
C GLY A 49 -8.43 5.41 -5.22
N ALA A 50 -9.20 4.41 -4.78
CA ALA A 50 -9.52 4.21 -3.36
C ALA A 50 -8.25 4.18 -2.51
N LEU A 51 -8.27 4.97 -1.44
CA LEU A 51 -7.15 5.17 -0.55
C LEU A 51 -7.57 4.75 0.87
N VAL A 52 -6.84 3.82 1.47
CA VAL A 52 -7.15 3.29 2.81
C VAL A 52 -6.00 3.51 3.77
N GLU A 53 -6.30 3.57 5.06
CA GLU A 53 -5.28 3.62 6.11
C GLU A 53 -4.53 2.29 6.24
N VAL A 54 -3.23 2.38 6.50
CA VAL A 54 -2.37 1.23 6.74
C VAL A 54 -2.26 0.98 8.25
N PRO A 55 -2.70 -0.19 8.74
CA PRO A 55 -2.56 -0.56 10.15
C PRO A 55 -1.11 -0.44 10.61
N ALA A 56 -0.89 0.11 11.81
CA ALA A 56 0.45 0.43 12.30
C ALA A 56 1.45 -0.74 12.24
N HIS A 57 0.96 -1.96 12.47
CA HIS A 57 1.74 -3.20 12.50
C HIS A 57 2.05 -3.78 11.11
N LEU A 58 1.48 -3.23 10.02
CA LEU A 58 1.69 -3.68 8.64
C LEU A 58 2.42 -2.65 7.78
N ARG A 59 2.86 -1.53 8.37
CA ARG A 59 3.42 -0.42 7.60
C ARG A 59 4.73 -0.79 6.92
N LEU A 60 5.57 -1.61 7.55
CA LEU A 60 6.83 -2.04 6.96
C LEU A 60 6.59 -2.98 5.77
N GLU A 61 5.66 -3.91 5.93
CA GLU A 61 5.23 -4.88 4.93
C GLU A 61 4.59 -4.19 3.72
N VAL A 62 3.74 -3.19 3.94
CA VAL A 62 3.13 -2.39 2.88
C VAL A 62 4.16 -1.53 2.14
N ILE A 63 5.17 -0.99 2.85
CA ILE A 63 6.28 -0.29 2.19
C ILE A 63 7.09 -1.25 1.33
N ASP A 64 7.45 -2.42 1.86
CA ASP A 64 8.24 -3.42 1.15
C ASP A 64 7.47 -3.97 -0.07
N ALA A 65 6.16 -4.21 0.07
CA ALA A 65 5.29 -4.54 -1.06
C ALA A 65 5.34 -3.49 -2.17
N ALA A 66 5.36 -2.20 -1.80
CA ALA A 66 5.39 -1.10 -2.76
C ALA A 66 6.76 -0.93 -3.46
N VAL A 67 7.85 -1.36 -2.81
CA VAL A 67 9.21 -1.39 -3.39
C VAL A 67 9.37 -2.58 -4.33
N GLU A 68 8.83 -3.74 -3.95
CA GLU A 68 9.01 -4.99 -4.70
C GLU A 68 7.96 -5.19 -5.80
N CYS A 69 6.96 -4.31 -5.90
CA CYS A 69 5.90 -4.40 -6.91
C CYS A 69 6.45 -4.14 -8.33
N PRO A 70 6.43 -5.14 -9.24
CA PRO A 70 7.02 -4.98 -10.57
C PRO A 70 6.29 -3.97 -11.46
N GLY A 71 4.99 -3.76 -11.21
CA GLY A 71 4.18 -2.79 -11.93
C GLY A 71 4.24 -1.37 -11.34
N GLU A 72 4.98 -1.17 -10.24
CA GLU A 72 5.07 0.12 -9.52
C GLU A 72 3.69 0.71 -9.16
N CYS A 73 2.67 -0.15 -9.06
CA CYS A 73 1.27 0.26 -8.97
C CYS A 73 0.79 0.52 -7.54
N ILE A 74 1.68 0.52 -6.54
CA ILE A 74 1.33 0.73 -5.14
C ILE A 74 1.81 2.12 -4.73
N HIS A 75 0.84 2.97 -4.41
CA HIS A 75 1.08 4.38 -4.11
C HIS A 75 0.84 4.63 -2.64
N LEU A 76 1.87 5.08 -1.94
CA LEU A 76 1.82 5.43 -0.52
C LEU A 76 1.65 6.93 -0.35
N HIS A 77 0.89 7.31 0.66
CA HIS A 77 0.64 8.70 1.02
C HIS A 77 0.82 8.84 2.53
N ARG A 78 1.33 9.98 2.98
CA ARG A 78 1.13 10.38 4.38
C ARG A 78 -0.33 10.79 4.56
N GLU A 79 -0.85 10.61 5.76
CA GLU A 79 -2.23 10.99 6.08
C GLU A 79 -2.48 12.50 5.83
N GLN A 80 -1.49 13.34 6.13
CA GLN A 80 -1.59 14.80 6.01
C GLN A 80 -1.35 15.31 4.58
N ASP A 81 -0.82 14.48 3.69
CA ASP A 81 -0.40 14.87 2.35
C ASP A 81 -1.36 14.31 1.28
N SER A 82 -1.58 15.11 0.25
CA SER A 82 -2.35 14.68 -0.94
C SER A 82 -1.45 14.07 -2.02
N HIS A 83 -0.14 14.35 -1.99
CA HIS A 83 0.81 13.81 -2.94
C HIS A 83 1.29 12.42 -2.53
N GLN A 84 1.68 11.61 -3.52
CA GLN A 84 2.26 10.30 -3.29
C GLN A 84 3.71 10.42 -2.81
N LEU A 85 4.12 9.56 -1.89
CA LEU A 85 5.52 9.46 -1.50
C LEU A 85 6.39 8.96 -2.65
N SER A 86 7.40 9.77 -2.98
CA SER A 86 8.55 9.37 -3.79
C SER A 86 9.33 8.23 -3.14
N GLU A 87 10.22 7.59 -3.90
CA GLU A 87 11.08 6.51 -3.40
C GLU A 87 11.93 6.95 -2.20
N GLU A 88 12.50 8.15 -2.26
CA GLU A 88 13.30 8.72 -1.16
C GLU A 88 12.44 8.94 0.10
N GLU A 89 11.22 9.47 -0.07
CA GLU A 89 10.29 9.66 1.04
C GLU A 89 9.84 8.35 1.66
N ARG A 90 9.59 7.30 0.84
CA ARG A 90 9.27 5.96 1.33
C ARG A 90 10.43 5.37 2.14
N ALA A 91 11.66 5.50 1.66
CA ALA A 91 12.84 5.03 2.37
C ALA A 91 13.01 5.74 3.72
N GLN A 92 12.82 7.06 3.75
CA GLN A 92 12.86 7.85 4.98
C GLN A 92 11.78 7.42 5.97
N VAL A 93 10.53 7.25 5.49
CA VAL A 93 9.41 6.78 6.34
C VAL A 93 9.68 5.38 6.90
N ARG A 94 10.26 4.48 6.10
CA ARG A 94 10.65 3.14 6.57
C ARG A 94 11.62 3.20 7.74
N VAL A 95 12.67 4.02 7.62
CA VAL A 95 13.65 4.23 8.71
C VAL A 95 12.98 4.82 9.96
N GLU A 96 12.08 5.78 9.80
CA GLU A 96 11.34 6.38 10.91
C GLU A 96 10.45 5.36 11.65
N ILE A 97 9.81 4.44 10.93
CA ILE A 97 8.99 3.40 11.53
C ILE A 97 9.89 2.39 12.27
N SER A 98 10.96 1.92 11.64
CA SER A 98 11.87 0.92 12.22
C SER A 98 12.64 1.41 13.45
N THR A 99 12.87 2.72 13.58
CA THR A 99 13.60 3.32 14.71
C THR A 99 12.70 3.69 15.90
N ARG A 100 11.38 3.54 15.74
CA ARG A 100 10.35 3.90 16.74
C ARG A 100 9.58 2.69 17.28
N ALA A 101 9.87 1.48 16.80
CA ALA A 101 9.36 0.21 17.32
C ALA A 101 10.21 -0.26 18.51
#